data_AF-A0A937DVK9-F1
#
_entry.id   AF-A0A937DVK9-F1
#
_cell.length_a   1.000
_cell.length_b   1.000
_cell.length_c   1.000
_cell.angle_alpha   90.00
_cell.angle_beta   90.00
_cell.angle_gamma   90.00
#
_symmetry.space_group_name_H-M   'P 1'
#
loop_
_entity.id
_entity.type
_entity.pdbx_description
1 polymer ?
#
loop_
_entity_poly.entity_id
_entity_poly.type
_entity_poly.pdbx_seq_one_letter_code
_entity_poly.pdbx_strand_id
1 'polypeptide(L)'
;MRISLVVPALLLSVAACGPTRQEREAAFDTRLREMANASEAGLIGSMGRIPDNSYQLEDGARILQWRWDTSYIDPGSPPIYWAPYGGWGWGWRGGMWMPVGGFPPTLVRQGCIVEWTMVGGAAQGYRWTGAGCAKVTP
;
A
#
# COMPACT_ATOMS: atom_id res chain seq x y z
N MET A 1 17.90 46.31 -20.30
CA MET A 1 17.92 44.85 -20.54
C MET A 1 18.81 44.18 -19.52
N ARG A 2 18.22 43.53 -18.51
CA ARG A 2 18.85 42.47 -17.70
C ARG A 2 17.76 41.46 -17.37
N ILE A 3 17.40 40.70 -18.40
CA ILE A 3 16.58 39.50 -18.26
C ILE A 3 17.53 38.39 -17.84
N SER A 4 17.03 37.46 -17.05
CA SER A 4 17.59 36.13 -16.76
C SER A 4 18.32 36.03 -15.44
N LEU A 5 17.62 35.49 -14.44
CA LEU A 5 18.04 34.36 -13.59
C LEU A 5 16.94 34.05 -12.56
N VAL A 6 15.68 33.90 -13.00
CA VAL A 6 14.58 33.47 -12.10
C VAL A 6 14.10 32.05 -12.43
N VAL A 7 14.62 31.44 -13.49
CA VAL A 7 14.05 30.20 -14.06
C VAL A 7 14.62 28.88 -13.51
N PRO A 8 15.84 28.73 -12.95
CA PRO A 8 16.30 27.38 -12.59
C PRO A 8 15.75 26.89 -11.24
N ALA A 9 15.15 27.75 -10.41
CA ALA A 9 14.71 27.38 -9.06
C ALA A 9 13.35 26.65 -9.00
N LEU A 10 12.58 26.63 -10.10
CA LEU A 10 11.23 26.05 -10.11
C LEU A 10 11.17 24.56 -10.51
N LEU A 11 12.30 23.94 -10.87
CA LEU A 11 12.36 22.59 -11.44
C LEU A 11 12.76 21.48 -10.45
N LEU A 12 12.98 21.80 -9.17
CA LEU A 12 13.46 20.83 -8.16
C LEU A 12 12.42 20.35 -7.14
N SER A 13 11.16 20.76 -7.27
CA SER A 13 10.08 20.42 -6.33
C SER A 13 9.22 19.21 -6.75
N VAL A 14 9.58 18.49 -7.81
CA VAL A 14 8.79 17.35 -8.34
C VAL A 14 9.55 16.02 -8.20
N ALA A 15 10.05 15.67 -7.01
CA ALA A 15 10.72 14.37 -6.87
C ALA A 15 10.73 13.82 -5.43
N ALA A 16 9.57 13.69 -4.78
CA ALA A 16 9.43 12.78 -3.63
C ALA A 16 7.98 12.37 -3.33
N CYS A 17 7.11 12.23 -4.33
CA CYS A 17 5.82 11.56 -4.14
C CYS A 17 5.96 10.14 -4.68
N GLY A 18 6.21 9.17 -3.79
CA GLY A 18 5.93 7.78 -4.12
C GLY A 18 4.44 7.63 -4.47
N PRO A 19 4.05 6.60 -5.25
CA PRO A 19 2.68 6.42 -5.67
C PRO A 19 1.77 6.39 -4.44
N THR A 20 0.69 7.18 -4.50
CA THR A 20 -0.25 7.27 -3.39
C THR A 20 -0.92 5.90 -3.19
N ARG A 21 -1.50 5.69 -2.01
CA ARG A 21 -2.25 4.45 -1.75
C ARG A 21 -3.34 4.22 -2.80
N GLN A 22 -4.05 5.28 -3.19
CA GLN A 22 -5.14 5.23 -4.15
C GLN A 22 -4.66 4.85 -5.56
N GLU A 23 -3.53 5.38 -6.01
CA GLU A 23 -2.94 5.02 -7.31
C GLU A 23 -2.54 3.54 -7.37
N ARG A 24 -1.98 3.00 -6.28
CA ARG A 24 -1.63 1.57 -6.19
C ARG A 24 -2.86 0.67 -6.19
N GLU A 25 -3.92 1.06 -5.47
CA GLU A 25 -5.19 0.33 -5.48
C GLU A 25 -5.84 0.36 -6.87
N ALA A 26 -5.77 1.48 -7.59
CA ALA A 26 -6.28 1.59 -8.96
C ALA A 26 -5.48 0.74 -9.96
N ALA A 27 -4.16 0.71 -9.84
CA ALA A 27 -3.30 -0.15 -10.66
C ALA A 27 -3.62 -1.63 -10.42
N PHE A 28 -3.82 -2.02 -9.16
CA PHE A 28 -4.23 -3.37 -8.80
C PHE A 28 -5.62 -3.73 -9.37
N ASP A 29 -6.61 -2.84 -9.26
CA ASP A 29 -7.94 -3.05 -9.86
C ASP A 29 -7.85 -3.22 -11.38
N THR A 30 -6.98 -2.44 -12.04
CA THR A 30 -6.76 -2.53 -13.49
C THR A 30 -6.21 -3.91 -13.88
N ARG A 31 -5.25 -4.45 -13.11
CA ARG A 31 -4.72 -5.81 -13.31
C ARG A 31 -5.79 -6.87 -13.16
N LEU A 32 -6.63 -6.77 -12.12
CA LEU A 32 -7.75 -7.70 -11.96
C LEU A 32 -8.70 -7.62 -13.15
N ARG A 33 -9.01 -6.40 -13.62
CA ARG A 33 -9.88 -6.20 -14.77
C ARG A 33 -9.32 -6.80 -16.06
N GLU A 34 -8.01 -6.74 -16.28
CA GLU A 34 -7.34 -7.39 -17.42
C GLU A 34 -7.53 -8.92 -17.43
N MET A 35 -7.74 -9.53 -16.26
CA MET A 35 -8.00 -10.96 -16.10
C MET A 35 -9.48 -11.35 -16.20
N ALA A 36 -10.38 -10.39 -16.41
CA ALA A 36 -11.80 -10.67 -16.61
C ALA A 36 -12.01 -11.57 -17.85
N ASN A 37 -12.95 -12.49 -17.76
CA ASN A 37 -13.24 -13.54 -18.76
C ASN A 37 -12.12 -14.57 -18.99
N ALA A 38 -11.06 -14.58 -18.17
CA ALA A 38 -10.08 -15.66 -18.21
C ALA A 38 -10.73 -17.01 -17.85
N SER A 39 -10.24 -18.10 -18.46
CA SER A 39 -10.58 -19.45 -18.03
C SER A 39 -10.02 -19.72 -16.63
N GLU A 40 -10.57 -20.69 -15.89
CA GLU A 40 -10.08 -21.04 -14.55
C GLU A 40 -8.57 -21.32 -14.53
N ALA A 41 -8.06 -22.09 -15.51
CA ALA A 41 -6.63 -22.36 -15.63
C ALA A 41 -5.80 -21.12 -15.97
N GLY A 42 -6.33 -20.24 -16.84
CA GLY A 42 -5.70 -18.96 -17.17
C GLY A 42 -5.63 -18.04 -15.96
N LEU A 43 -6.71 -17.96 -15.19
CA LEU A 43 -6.78 -17.17 -13.96
C LEU A 43 -5.79 -17.70 -12.91
N ILE A 44 -5.72 -19.01 -12.68
CA ILE A 44 -4.75 -19.60 -11.75
C ILE A 44 -3.31 -19.30 -12.20
N GLY A 45 -3.04 -19.38 -13.51
CA GLY A 45 -1.75 -19.03 -14.08
C GLY A 45 -1.40 -17.55 -13.90
N SER A 46 -2.35 -16.65 -14.18
CA SER A 46 -2.18 -15.21 -14.01
C SER A 46 -2.01 -14.79 -12.56
N MET A 47 -2.71 -15.45 -11.63
CA MET A 47 -2.61 -15.21 -10.19
C MET A 47 -1.34 -15.84 -9.56
N GLY A 48 -0.56 -16.61 -10.35
CA GLY A 48 0.69 -17.24 -9.94
C GLY A 48 0.59 -18.33 -8.86
N ARG A 49 -0.61 -18.65 -8.38
CA ARG A 49 -0.86 -19.62 -7.29
C ARG A 49 -2.27 -20.18 -7.33
N ILE A 50 -2.43 -21.35 -6.71
CA ILE A 50 -3.76 -21.94 -6.47
C ILE A 50 -4.57 -21.10 -5.46
N PRO A 51 -5.92 -21.06 -5.60
CA PRO A 51 -6.79 -20.39 -4.65
C PRO A 51 -6.72 -21.06 -3.28
N ASP A 52 -6.85 -20.26 -2.23
CA ASP A 52 -6.89 -20.75 -0.83
C ASP A 52 -8.20 -21.46 -0.52
N ASN A 53 -9.32 -20.91 -1.03
CA ASN A 53 -10.65 -21.48 -0.87
C ASN A 53 -11.41 -21.48 -2.20
N SER A 54 -12.28 -22.46 -2.37
CA SER A 54 -13.24 -22.51 -3.46
C SER A 54 -14.63 -22.84 -2.93
N TYR A 55 -15.62 -22.01 -3.24
CA TYR A 55 -17.02 -22.23 -2.86
C TYR A 55 -17.84 -22.53 -4.11
N GLN A 56 -18.66 -23.58 -4.09
CA GLN A 56 -19.72 -23.75 -5.09
C GLN A 56 -21.01 -23.14 -4.55
N LEU A 57 -21.63 -22.27 -5.33
CA LEU A 57 -22.96 -21.74 -5.07
C LEU A 57 -24.00 -22.69 -5.64
N GLU A 58 -25.18 -22.70 -5.05
CA GLU A 58 -26.33 -23.52 -5.47
C GLU A 58 -26.72 -23.24 -6.94
N ASP A 59 -26.47 -22.01 -7.41
CA ASP A 59 -26.72 -21.56 -8.78
C ASP A 59 -25.71 -22.12 -9.82
N GLY A 60 -24.80 -22.99 -9.41
CA GLY A 60 -23.75 -23.55 -10.27
C GLY A 60 -22.56 -22.62 -10.54
N ALA A 61 -22.56 -21.43 -9.94
CA ALA A 61 -21.41 -20.52 -9.93
C ALA A 61 -20.34 -21.01 -8.93
N ARG A 62 -19.07 -20.78 -9.23
CA ARG A 62 -17.95 -21.11 -8.33
C ARG A 62 -17.21 -19.85 -7.93
N ILE A 63 -17.02 -19.63 -6.64
CA ILE A 63 -16.17 -18.54 -6.12
C ILE A 63 -14.80 -19.11 -5.81
N LEU A 64 -13.75 -18.48 -6.34
CA LEU A 64 -12.36 -18.77 -6.03
C LEU A 64 -11.79 -17.62 -5.19
N GLN A 65 -11.17 -17.92 -4.06
CA GLN A 65 -10.66 -16.92 -3.12
C GLN A 65 -9.15 -17.09 -2.94
N TRP A 66 -8.43 -16.00 -3.09
CA TRP A 66 -7.00 -15.87 -2.76
C TRP A 66 -6.82 -14.92 -1.59
N ARG A 67 -5.96 -15.29 -0.65
CA ARG A 67 -5.59 -14.50 0.51
C ARG A 67 -4.09 -14.32 0.58
N TRP A 68 -3.68 -13.07 0.80
CA TRP A 68 -2.30 -12.71 1.13
C TRP A 68 -2.26 -12.04 2.49
N ASP A 69 -1.45 -12.60 3.36
CA ASP A 69 -1.13 -12.02 4.66
C ASP A 69 0.24 -11.37 4.58
N THR A 70 0.28 -10.10 4.17
CA THR A 70 1.52 -9.33 4.12
C THR A 70 1.79 -8.69 5.48
N SER A 71 3.05 -8.63 5.89
CA SER A 71 3.45 -7.87 7.06
C SER A 71 4.70 -7.08 6.76
N TYR A 72 4.79 -5.87 7.31
CA TYR A 72 5.96 -5.03 7.18
C TYR A 72 6.21 -4.31 8.50
N ILE A 73 7.47 -3.94 8.72
CA ILE A 73 7.86 -3.11 9.85
C ILE A 73 7.63 -1.67 9.41
N ASP A 74 6.68 -0.99 10.05
CA ASP A 74 6.62 0.46 9.99
C ASP A 74 7.79 1.00 10.83
N PRO A 75 8.74 1.75 10.25
CA PRO A 75 9.91 2.25 10.96
C PRO A 75 9.55 3.24 12.08
N GLY A 76 8.30 3.74 12.12
CA GLY A 76 7.86 4.73 13.08
C GLY A 76 8.51 6.08 12.86
N SER A 77 8.50 6.92 13.88
CA SER A 77 9.14 8.24 13.85
C SER A 77 9.95 8.48 15.12
N PRO A 78 11.19 9.00 15.02
CA PRO A 78 11.96 9.34 16.20
C PRO A 78 11.29 10.49 16.98
N PRO A 79 11.44 10.53 18.31
CA PRO A 79 10.94 11.64 19.11
C PRO A 79 11.67 12.93 18.73
N ILE A 80 10.95 14.06 18.77
CA ILE A 80 11.54 15.38 18.61
C ILE A 80 11.94 15.88 20.00
N TYR A 81 13.18 16.30 20.17
CA TYR A 81 13.64 16.86 21.43
C TYR A 81 13.37 18.37 21.45
N TRP A 82 12.53 18.80 22.38
CA TRP A 82 12.23 20.22 22.59
C TRP A 82 12.79 20.69 23.94
N ALA A 83 13.29 21.92 23.99
CA ALA A 83 13.72 22.57 25.22
C ALA A 83 12.61 23.54 25.67
N PRO A 84 12.04 23.40 26.88
CA PRO A 84 10.86 24.14 27.25
C PRO A 84 11.00 25.66 27.23
N TYR A 85 12.14 26.22 27.67
CA TYR A 85 12.41 27.65 27.59
C TYR A 85 13.93 27.91 27.65
N GLY A 86 14.44 28.66 26.66
CA GLY A 86 15.68 29.43 26.75
C GLY A 86 17.02 28.69 26.66
N GLY A 87 17.70 28.85 25.52
CA GLY A 87 19.15 29.08 25.51
C GLY A 87 20.02 27.99 24.89
N TRP A 88 20.73 28.38 23.82
CA TRP A 88 21.99 27.77 23.40
C TRP A 88 23.03 27.99 24.51
N GLY A 89 23.20 27.03 25.42
CA GLY A 89 24.10 27.23 26.56
C GLY A 89 24.71 25.93 27.10
N TRP A 90 26.00 25.76 26.86
CA TRP A 90 26.87 24.89 27.65
C TRP A 90 26.98 25.46 29.06
N GLY A 91 26.23 24.95 30.03
CA GLY A 91 26.38 25.37 31.43
C GLY A 91 25.27 24.91 32.37
N TRP A 92 25.62 24.80 33.65
CA TRP A 92 24.96 24.17 34.82
C TRP A 92 23.48 24.50 35.14
N ARG A 93 22.75 25.18 34.25
CA ARG A 93 21.27 25.33 34.29
C ARG A 93 20.62 24.95 32.96
N GLY A 94 21.27 24.06 32.20
CA GLY A 94 20.85 23.61 30.88
C GLY A 94 19.47 22.97 30.92
N GLY A 95 18.56 23.50 30.09
CA GLY A 95 17.20 22.99 29.98
C GLY A 95 17.21 21.48 29.68
N MET A 96 16.45 20.72 30.47
CA MET A 96 16.24 19.30 30.24
C MET A 96 15.60 19.12 28.85
N TRP A 97 16.34 18.54 27.91
CA TRP A 97 15.78 18.15 26.61
C TRP A 97 14.76 17.05 26.85
N MET A 98 13.49 17.39 26.72
CA MET A 98 12.41 16.42 26.87
C MET A 98 12.06 15.87 25.49
N PRO A 99 12.06 14.55 25.28
CA PRO A 99 11.52 13.97 24.06
C PRO A 99 10.01 14.20 24.01
N VAL A 100 9.51 14.72 22.90
CA VAL A 100 8.07 14.86 22.64
C VAL A 100 7.73 14.21 21.31
N GLY A 101 6.64 13.44 21.33
CA GLY A 101 6.17 12.68 20.18
C GLY A 101 7.07 11.49 19.84
N GLY A 102 7.01 11.07 18.59
CA GLY A 102 7.63 9.83 18.10
C GLY A 102 6.73 8.62 18.29
N PHE A 103 6.85 7.66 17.39
CA PHE A 103 6.16 6.38 17.46
C PHE A 103 7.20 5.27 17.21
N PRO A 104 7.30 4.26 18.10
CA PRO A 104 8.26 3.18 17.91
C PRO A 104 7.95 2.39 16.63
N PRO A 105 8.94 1.66 16.07
CA PRO A 105 8.66 0.79 14.95
C PRO A 105 7.66 -0.29 15.35
N THR A 106 6.67 -0.54 14.52
CA THR A 106 5.63 -1.55 14.79
C THR A 106 5.46 -2.49 13.61
N LEU A 107 5.15 -3.75 13.92
CA LEU A 107 4.78 -4.73 12.90
C LEU A 107 3.34 -4.46 12.46
N VAL A 108 3.17 -3.99 11.24
CA VAL A 108 1.85 -3.79 10.64
C VAL A 108 1.52 -5.02 9.79
N ARG A 109 0.41 -5.68 10.10
CA ARG A 109 -0.14 -6.78 9.30
C ARG A 109 -1.23 -6.24 8.39
N GLN A 110 -1.15 -6.52 7.11
CA GLN A 110 -2.13 -6.13 6.10
C GLN A 110 -2.57 -7.35 5.30
N GLY A 111 -3.85 -7.70 5.42
CA GLY A 111 -4.48 -8.71 4.58
C GLY A 111 -4.90 -8.13 3.24
N CYS A 112 -4.85 -8.97 2.21
CA CYS A 112 -5.57 -8.80 0.96
C CYS A 112 -6.35 -10.08 0.68
N ILE A 113 -7.63 -9.94 0.33
CA ILE A 113 -8.48 -11.04 -0.11
C ILE A 113 -9.01 -10.67 -1.48
N VAL A 114 -8.82 -11.54 -2.47
CA VAL A 114 -9.38 -11.42 -3.82
C VAL A 114 -10.29 -12.60 -4.08
N GLU A 115 -11.51 -12.31 -4.48
CA GLU A 115 -12.56 -13.29 -4.78
C GLU A 115 -12.95 -13.15 -6.24
N TRP A 116 -12.97 -14.27 -6.95
CA TRP A 116 -13.37 -14.37 -8.34
C TRP A 116 -14.61 -15.23 -8.46
N THR A 117 -15.64 -14.69 -9.09
CA THR A 117 -16.86 -15.42 -9.43
C THR A 117 -16.72 -16.03 -10.82
N MET A 118 -16.71 -17.35 -10.87
CA MET A 118 -16.65 -18.15 -12.08
C MET A 118 -18.06 -18.63 -12.46
N VAL A 119 -18.47 -18.39 -13.70
CA VAL A 119 -19.72 -18.95 -14.26
C VAL A 119 -19.40 -19.58 -15.60
N GLY A 120 -19.82 -20.83 -15.80
CA GLY A 120 -19.55 -21.56 -17.06
C GLY A 120 -18.06 -21.77 -17.35
N GLY A 121 -17.20 -21.80 -16.33
CA GLY A 121 -15.75 -22.01 -16.47
C GLY A 121 -14.94 -20.74 -16.80
N ALA A 122 -15.57 -19.57 -16.84
CA ALA A 122 -14.93 -18.29 -17.09
C ALA A 122 -15.13 -17.31 -15.92
N ALA A 123 -14.14 -16.45 -15.70
CA ALA A 123 -14.13 -15.42 -14.67
C ALA A 123 -15.07 -14.27 -15.04
N GLN A 124 -16.23 -14.17 -14.41
CA GLN A 124 -17.27 -13.18 -14.75
C GLN A 124 -17.18 -11.91 -13.91
N GLY A 125 -16.69 -12.01 -12.69
CA GLY A 125 -16.55 -10.87 -11.81
C GLY A 125 -15.52 -11.11 -10.74
N TYR A 126 -15.02 -10.02 -10.16
CA TYR A 126 -14.08 -10.07 -9.05
C TYR A 126 -14.47 -9.08 -7.97
N ARG A 127 -14.02 -9.36 -6.76
CA ARG A 127 -14.07 -8.47 -5.62
C ARG A 127 -12.75 -8.57 -4.89
N TRP A 128 -12.25 -7.46 -4.37
CA TRP A 128 -11.09 -7.48 -3.50
C TRP A 128 -11.34 -6.65 -2.25
N THR A 129 -10.73 -7.05 -1.14
CA THR A 129 -10.84 -6.37 0.15
C THR A 129 -9.52 -6.43 0.91
N GLY A 130 -9.25 -5.38 1.68
CA GLY A 130 -8.08 -5.31 2.56
C GLY A 130 -7.03 -4.29 2.10
N ALA A 131 -6.36 -3.66 3.08
CA ALA A 131 -5.38 -2.60 2.85
C ALA A 131 -4.06 -3.10 2.25
N GLY A 132 -3.84 -4.42 2.23
CA GLY A 132 -2.64 -5.04 1.67
C GLY A 132 -2.66 -5.19 0.16
N CYS A 133 -3.81 -5.05 -0.50
CA CYS A 133 -3.94 -5.36 -1.93
C CYS A 133 -3.06 -4.49 -2.83
N ALA A 134 -2.85 -3.22 -2.46
CA ALA A 134 -1.94 -2.31 -3.16
C ALA A 134 -0.45 -2.73 -3.16
N LYS A 135 -0.07 -3.71 -2.33
CA LYS A 135 1.31 -4.21 -2.22
C LYS A 135 1.48 -5.59 -2.84
N VAL A 136 0.37 -6.25 -3.17
CA VAL A 136 0.38 -7.58 -3.79
C VAL A 136 0.44 -7.40 -5.29
N THR A 137 1.30 -8.19 -5.94
CA THR A 137 1.24 -8.37 -7.40
C THR A 137 0.57 -9.72 -7.62
N PRO A 138 -0.68 -9.75 -8.12
CA PRO A 138 -1.34 -10.99 -8.47
C PRO A 138 -0.61 -11.66 -9.64
#